data_AF-A0A662PCM2-F1
#
_entry.id   AF-A0A662PCM2-F1
#
_cell.length_a   1.000
_cell.length_b   1.000
_cell.length_c   1.000
_cell.angle_alpha   90.00
_cell.angle_beta   90.00
_cell.angle_gamma   90.00
#
_symmetry.space_group_name_H-M   'P 1'
#
loop_
_entity.id
_entity.type
_entity.pdbx_description
1 polymer ?
#
loop_
_entity_poly.entity_id
_entity_poly.type
_entity_poly.pdbx_seq_one_letter_code
_entity_poly.pdbx_strand_id
1 'polypeptide(L)'
;MEREIIHKKIRSTKELKNFITEYLIEHSEQRAKAMITQNTFVIAYEQGFLDALKTIRDLLSKEGLLMYRYVFEEEQKREEDENRDTF
;
A
#
# COMPACT_ATOMS: atom_id res chain seq x y z
N MET A 1 2.02 8.53 19.10
CA MET A 1 3.19 8.19 18.27
C MET A 1 2.86 8.57 16.85
N GLU A 2 3.47 9.63 16.32
CA GLU A 2 3.36 9.97 14.90
C GLU A 2 4.01 8.85 14.10
N ARG A 3 3.25 8.19 13.23
CA ARG A 3 3.80 7.21 12.30
C ARG A 3 4.52 7.98 11.21
N GLU A 4 5.82 7.74 11.05
CA GLU A 4 6.58 8.27 9.92
C GLU A 4 5.99 7.71 8.62
N ILE A 5 5.39 8.59 7.82
CA ILE A 5 4.81 8.19 6.52
C ILE A 5 5.91 8.30 5.47
N ILE A 6 6.50 7.15 5.13
CA ILE A 6 7.50 7.06 4.06
C ILE A 6 6.76 7.02 2.72
N HIS A 7 6.94 8.05 1.90
CA HIS A 7 6.39 8.11 0.55
C HIS A 7 7.39 7.49 -0.43
N LYS A 8 7.00 6.40 -1.11
CA LYS A 8 7.83 5.73 -2.12
C LYS A 8 7.16 5.80 -3.49
N LYS A 9 7.83 6.45 -4.46
CA LYS A 9 7.33 6.55 -5.84
C LYS A 9 7.73 5.31 -6.63
N ILE A 10 6.75 4.46 -6.95
CA ILE A 10 6.94 3.24 -7.74
C ILE A 10 6.88 3.58 -9.23
N ARG A 11 7.96 3.31 -9.98
CA ARG A 11 8.12 3.72 -11.38
C ARG A 11 7.97 2.56 -12.38
N SER A 12 7.90 1.32 -11.91
CA SER A 12 7.74 0.15 -12.78
C SER A 12 6.94 -0.97 -12.13
N THR A 13 6.36 -1.83 -12.96
CA THR A 13 5.67 -3.04 -12.51
C THR A 13 6.59 -4.01 -11.76
N LYS A 14 7.88 -4.06 -12.13
CA LYS A 14 8.89 -4.85 -11.41
C LYS A 14 9.12 -4.31 -9.99
N GLU A 15 9.22 -2.99 -9.85
CA GLU A 15 9.37 -2.34 -8.55
C GLU A 15 8.13 -2.53 -7.68
N LEU A 16 6.93 -2.44 -8.27
CA LEU A 16 5.68 -2.73 -7.56
C LEU A 16 5.65 -4.16 -7.02
N LYS A 17 6.02 -5.15 -7.84
CA LYS A 17 6.06 -6.55 -7.43
C LYS A 17 7.04 -6.79 -6.29
N ASN A 18 8.24 -6.21 -6.38
CA ASN A 18 9.24 -6.34 -5.32
C ASN A 18 8.75 -5.69 -4.02
N PHE A 19 8.20 -4.47 -4.10
CA PHE A 19 7.65 -3.77 -2.94
C PHE A 19 6.55 -4.59 -2.24
N ILE A 20 5.59 -5.12 -2.99
CA ILE A 20 4.52 -5.98 -2.45
C ILE A 20 5.12 -7.25 -1.81
N THR A 21 6.08 -7.88 -2.48
CA THR A 21 6.69 -9.13 -2.00
C THR A 21 7.45 -8.92 -0.70
N GLU A 22 8.30 -7.89 -0.63
CA GLU A 22 9.05 -7.53 0.59
C GLU A 22 8.11 -7.28 1.76
N TYR A 23 7.04 -6.51 1.54
CA TYR A 23 6.08 -6.19 2.59
C TYR A 23 5.30 -7.41 3.09
N LEU A 24 4.92 -8.31 2.18
CA LEU A 24 4.26 -9.57 2.54
C LEU A 24 5.18 -10.51 3.33
N ILE A 25 6.48 -10.55 2.99
CA ILE A 25 7.48 -11.31 3.73
C ILE A 25 7.62 -10.74 5.15
N GLU A 26 7.82 -9.42 5.28
CA GLU A 26 7.97 -8.77 6.58
C GLU A 26 6.75 -9.02 7.50
N HIS A 27 5.54 -8.88 6.96
CA HIS A 27 4.34 -9.20 7.73
C HIS A 27 4.24 -10.67 8.13
N SER A 28 4.65 -11.58 7.25
CA SER A 28 4.66 -13.03 7.54
C SER A 28 5.65 -13.37 8.65
N GLU A 29 6.82 -12.73 8.67
CA GLU A 29 7.80 -12.88 9.73
C GLU A 29 7.29 -12.33 11.07
N GLN A 30 6.64 -11.16 11.07
CA GLN A 30 6.05 -10.60 12.28
C GLN A 30 4.93 -11.49 12.83
N ARG A 31 4.10 -12.08 11.96
CA ARG A 31 3.09 -13.07 12.34
C ARG A 31 3.71 -14.30 12.97
N ALA A 32 4.71 -14.89 12.33
CA ALA A 32 5.41 -16.06 12.86
C ALA A 32 6.03 -15.77 14.24
N LYS A 33 6.67 -14.60 14.39
CA LYS A 33 7.22 -14.14 15.67
C LYS A 33 6.14 -14.00 16.75
N ALA A 34 5.00 -13.40 16.43
CA ALA A 34 3.87 -13.26 17.36
C ALA A 34 3.29 -14.61 17.79
N MET A 35 3.20 -15.58 16.87
CA MET A 35 2.75 -16.95 17.17
C MET A 35 3.73 -17.68 18.10
N ILE A 36 5.02 -17.65 17.79
CA ILE A 36 6.07 -18.32 18.58
C ILE A 36 6.14 -17.75 20.00
N THR A 37 6.00 -16.42 20.13
CA THR A 37 6.04 -15.72 21.42
C THR A 37 4.75 -15.83 22.22
N GLN A 38 3.74 -16.57 21.73
CA GLN A 38 2.39 -16.65 22.33
C GLN A 38 1.81 -15.26 22.64
N ASN A 39 2.09 -14.29 21.77
CA ASN A 39 1.62 -12.93 21.95
C ASN A 39 0.08 -12.92 21.89
N THR A 40 -0.56 -12.37 22.91
CA THR A 40 -2.02 -12.24 23.00
C THR A 40 -2.62 -11.47 21.82
N PHE A 41 -1.84 -10.61 21.17
CA PHE A 41 -2.24 -9.82 20.00
C PHE A 41 -2.02 -10.53 18.66
N VAL A 42 -1.73 -11.84 18.62
CA VAL A 42 -1.52 -12.58 17.36
C VAL A 42 -2.67 -12.39 16.35
N ILE A 43 -3.90 -12.24 16.84
CA ILE A 43 -5.10 -11.99 16.04
C ILE A 43 -4.99 -10.67 15.26
N ALA A 44 -4.39 -9.63 15.84
CA ALA A 44 -4.20 -8.35 15.15
C ALA A 44 -3.19 -8.47 14.00
N TYR A 45 -2.14 -9.27 14.16
CA TYR A 45 -1.18 -9.55 13.09
C TYR A 45 -1.80 -10.38 11.96
N GLU A 46 -2.65 -11.35 12.28
CA GLU A 46 -3.43 -12.10 11.29
C GLU A 46 -4.38 -11.19 10.51
N GLN A 47 -5.13 -10.34 11.22
CA GLN A 47 -6.08 -9.43 10.61
C GLN A 47 -5.37 -8.44 9.67
N GLY A 48 -4.26 -7.84 10.10
CA GLY A 48 -3.46 -6.94 9.28
C GLY A 48 -2.95 -7.60 8.00
N PHE A 49 -2.56 -8.88 8.06
CA PHE A 49 -2.13 -9.62 6.87
C PHE A 49 -3.28 -9.91 5.91
N LEU A 50 -4.46 -10.29 6.42
CA LEU A 50 -5.64 -10.47 5.58
C LEU A 50 -6.05 -9.16 4.89
N ASP A 51 -5.96 -8.04 5.59
CA ASP A 51 -6.31 -6.74 5.03
C ASP A 51 -5.29 -6.24 4.01
N ALA A 52 -3.99 -6.54 4.20
CA ALA A 52 -2.96 -6.32 3.19
C ALA A 52 -3.25 -7.14 1.92
N LEU A 53 -3.62 -8.42 2.05
CA LEU A 53 -3.98 -9.27 0.90
C LEU A 53 -5.22 -8.77 0.16
N LYS A 54 -6.25 -8.33 0.89
CA LYS A 54 -7.45 -7.71 0.29
C LYS A 54 -7.07 -6.44 -0.47
N THR A 55 -6.25 -5.58 0.12
CA THR A 55 -5.77 -4.34 -0.53
C THR A 55 -5.04 -4.67 -1.84
N ILE A 56 -4.14 -5.66 -1.84
CA ILE A 56 -3.43 -6.09 -3.05
C ILE A 56 -4.40 -6.63 -4.09
N ARG A 57 -5.34 -7.49 -3.69
CA ARG A 57 -6.37 -8.03 -4.58
C ARG A 57 -7.20 -6.92 -5.20
N ASP A 58 -7.62 -5.95 -4.40
CA ASP A 58 -8.45 -4.83 -4.84
C ASP A 58 -7.64 -3.93 -5.79
N LEU A 59 -6.35 -3.68 -5.52
CA LEU A 59 -5.43 -2.99 -6.43
C LEU A 59 -5.26 -3.68 -7.79
N LEU A 60 -5.28 -5.02 -7.81
CA LEU A 60 -5.17 -5.82 -9.02
C LEU A 60 -6.52 -6.05 -9.73
N SER A 61 -7.64 -5.71 -9.08
CA SER A 61 -8.98 -5.83 -9.67
C SER A 61 -9.18 -4.82 -10.80
N LYS A 62 -10.10 -5.13 -11.72
CA LYS A 62 -10.41 -4.21 -12.84
C LYS A 62 -10.96 -2.88 -12.32
N GLU A 63 -11.78 -2.95 -11.28
CA GLU A 63 -12.42 -1.82 -10.63
C GLU A 63 -11.40 -0.96 -9.87
N GLY A 64 -10.47 -1.59 -9.15
CA GLY A 64 -9.39 -0.89 -8.44
C GLY A 64 -8.42 -0.21 -9.40
N LEU A 65 -8.02 -0.88 -10.48
CA LEU A 65 -7.21 -0.26 -11.54
C LEU A 65 -7.91 0.93 -12.18
N LEU A 66 -9.24 0.88 -12.33
CA LEU A 66 -10.04 2.00 -12.84
C LEU A 66 -10.03 3.18 -11.86
N MET A 67 -10.28 2.93 -10.57
CA MET A 67 -10.28 3.97 -9.52
C MET A 67 -8.92 4.66 -9.39
N TYR A 68 -7.82 3.90 -9.36
CA TYR A 68 -6.48 4.48 -9.28
C TYR A 68 -6.13 5.34 -10.50
N ARG A 69 -6.62 4.96 -11.68
CA ARG A 69 -6.47 5.79 -12.89
C ARG A 69 -7.20 7.13 -12.74
N TYR A 70 -8.42 7.14 -12.20
CA TYR A 70 -9.19 8.36 -11.98
C TYR A 70 -8.54 9.29 -10.94
N VAL A 71 -8.04 8.75 -9.83
CA VAL A 71 -7.35 9.56 -8.80
C VAL A 71 -6.06 10.17 -9.35
N PHE A 72 -5.30 9.42 -10.16
CA PHE A 72 -4.10 9.96 -10.83
C PHE A 72 -4.43 11.08 -11.82
N GLU A 73 -5.52 10.94 -12.58
CA GLU A 73 -5.99 12.00 -13.50
C GLU A 73 -6.52 13.23 -12.73
N GLU A 74 -7.13 13.06 -11.56
CA GLU A 74 -7.56 14.17 -10.69
C GLU A 74 -6.38 14.91 -10.05
N GLU A 75 -5.36 14.20 -9.55
CA GLU A 75 -4.13 14.83 -9.05
C GLU A 75 -3.36 15.54 -10.16
N GLN A 76 -3.26 14.95 -11.37
CA GLN A 76 -2.65 15.62 -12.52
C GLN A 76 -3.37 16.91 -12.91
N LYS A 77 -4.71 16.93 -12.88
CA LYS A 77 -5.48 18.16 -13.13
C LYS A 77 -5.24 19.23 -12.06
N ARG A 78 -5.05 18.85 -10.80
CA ARG A 78 -4.72 19.79 -9.72
C ARG A 78 -3.30 20.37 -9.85
N GLU A 79 -2.31 19.57 -10.23
CA GLU A 79 -0.93 20.06 -10.45
C GLU A 79 -0.81 20.99 -11.67
N GLU A 80 -1.58 20.74 -12.74
CA GLU A 80 -1.60 21.62 -13.92
C GLU A 80 -2.36 22.93 -13.66
N ASP A 81 -3.41 22.91 -12.83
CA ASP A 81 -4.14 24.12 -12.44
C ASP A 81 -3.36 25.00 -11.44
N GLU A 82 -2.56 24.42 -10.53
CA GLU A 82 -1.71 25.21 -9.61
C GLU A 82 -0.61 26.02 -10.33
N ASN A 83 -0.11 25.54 -11.47
CA ASN A 83 0.89 26.24 -12.28
C ASN A 83 0.29 27.27 -13.27
N ARG A 84 -1.04 27.42 -13.30
CA ARG A 84 -1.74 28.34 -14.22
C ARG A 84 -1.96 29.73 -13.64
N ASP A 85 -1.91 29.88 -12.32
CA ASP A 85 -2.15 31.15 -11.60
C ASP A 85 -0.86 31.93 -11.26
N THR A 86 0.30 31.55 -11.81
CA THR A 86 1.52 32.36 -11.77
C THR A 86 1.84 32.96 -13.14
N PHE A 87 1.11 34.01 -13.53
CA PHE A 87 1.50 34.98 -14.55
C PHE A 87 1.04 36.39 -14.18
#